data_AF-A0A0C9R3Z5-F1
#
_entry.id   AF-A0A0C9R3Z5-F1
#
_cell.length_a   1.000
_cell.length_b   1.000
_cell.length_c   1.000
_cell.angle_alpha   90.00
_cell.angle_beta   90.00
_cell.angle_gamma   90.00
#
_symmetry.space_group_name_H-M   'P 1'
#
loop_
_entity.id
_entity.type
_entity.pdbx_description
1 polymer ?
#
loop_
_entity_poly.entity_id
_entity_poly.type
_entity_poly.pdbx_seq_one_letter_code
_entity_poly.pdbx_strand_id
1 'polypeptide(L)'
;MSTTRRFRGNCLMSGISSKLHKLNTGLVTSCVVGLALSYYSYIVETAKEQDENYEAMCDISEHVSCTKAFMSEYGKGFGLIPESSIFYLPNCLYGLGFYAIIAII
;
A
#
# COMPACT_ATOMS: atom_id res chain seq x y z
N MET A 1 -28.61 -37.17 39.03
CA MET A 1 -29.69 -36.38 38.40
C MET A 1 -29.09 -35.05 38.00
N SER A 2 -28.78 -34.94 36.71
CA SER A 2 -27.90 -33.95 36.11
C SER A 2 -28.71 -32.76 35.59
N THR A 3 -28.32 -31.52 35.90
CA THR A 3 -28.89 -30.34 35.23
C THR A 3 -27.86 -29.23 35.02
N THR A 4 -26.82 -29.52 34.23
CA THR A 4 -25.88 -28.52 33.69
C THR A 4 -26.46 -27.93 32.40
N ARG A 5 -27.37 -26.95 32.51
CA ARG A 5 -28.00 -26.29 31.36
C ARG A 5 -27.39 -24.90 31.09
N ARG A 6 -26.10 -24.81 30.70
CA ARG A 6 -25.54 -23.56 30.11
C ARG A 6 -24.18 -23.68 29.40
N PHE A 7 -23.99 -24.63 28.47
CA PHE A 7 -22.73 -24.69 27.69
C PHE A 7 -22.98 -25.18 26.25
N ARG A 8 -23.59 -24.36 25.41
CA ARG A 8 -23.62 -24.61 23.95
C ARG A 8 -23.83 -23.30 23.17
N GLY A 9 -22.81 -22.44 23.14
CA GLY A 9 -22.86 -21.19 22.36
C GLY A 9 -21.57 -20.37 22.23
N ASN A 10 -20.54 -20.59 23.06
CA ASN A 10 -19.43 -19.61 23.19
C ASN A 10 -18.09 -19.99 22.52
N CYS A 11 -17.98 -21.12 21.82
CA CYS A 11 -16.71 -21.52 21.20
C CYS A 11 -16.50 -20.91 19.80
N LEU A 12 -17.56 -20.53 19.09
CA LEU A 12 -17.44 -19.95 17.74
C LEU A 12 -17.03 -18.46 17.77
N MET A 13 -17.42 -17.71 18.82
CA MET A 13 -17.22 -16.26 18.93
C MET A 13 -15.86 -15.85 19.53
N SER A 14 -15.17 -16.76 20.23
CA SER A 14 -13.86 -16.52 20.87
C SER A 14 -12.68 -16.63 19.89
N GLY A 15 -12.83 -17.42 18.82
CA GLY A 15 -11.85 -17.49 17.73
C GLY A 15 -11.89 -16.28 16.78
N ILE A 16 -13.05 -15.66 16.62
CA ILE A 16 -13.27 -14.54 15.68
C ILE A 16 -12.68 -13.24 16.25
N SER A 17 -12.87 -12.91 17.52
CA SER A 17 -12.36 -11.66 18.13
C SER A 17 -10.82 -11.57 18.13
N SER A 18 -10.12 -12.69 18.40
CA SER A 18 -8.65 -12.72 18.37
C SER A 18 -8.07 -12.73 16.95
N LYS A 19 -8.76 -13.37 15.99
CA LYS A 19 -8.38 -13.32 14.58
C LYS A 19 -8.71 -11.97 13.94
N LEU A 20 -9.81 -11.34 14.33
CA LEU A 20 -10.23 -10.02 13.85
C LEU A 20 -9.31 -8.92 14.39
N HIS A 21 -8.87 -9.00 15.65
CA HIS A 21 -7.84 -8.11 16.20
C HIS A 21 -6.48 -8.33 15.53
N LYS A 22 -6.07 -9.58 15.27
CA LYS A 22 -4.81 -9.89 14.56
C LYS A 22 -4.85 -9.53 13.07
N LEU A 23 -5.98 -9.73 12.38
CA LEU A 23 -6.20 -9.31 11.00
C LEU A 23 -6.23 -7.79 10.89
N ASN A 24 -6.89 -7.10 11.83
CA ASN A 24 -6.91 -5.65 11.87
C ASN A 24 -5.49 -5.08 12.10
N THR A 25 -4.73 -5.63 13.06
CA THR A 25 -3.32 -5.25 13.24
C THR A 25 -2.48 -5.55 12.00
N GLY A 26 -2.63 -6.73 11.38
CA GLY A 26 -1.91 -7.08 10.16
C GLY A 26 -2.22 -6.14 8.99
N LEU A 27 -3.51 -5.86 8.76
CA LEU A 27 -3.98 -4.95 7.73
C LEU A 27 -3.44 -3.54 7.96
N VAL A 28 -3.60 -3.00 9.17
CA VAL A 28 -3.10 -1.67 9.53
C VAL A 28 -1.59 -1.59 9.36
N THR A 29 -0.83 -2.60 9.80
CA THR A 29 0.64 -2.61 9.59
C THR A 29 1.00 -2.64 8.12
N SER A 30 0.29 -3.41 7.28
CA SER A 30 0.52 -3.41 5.83
C SER A 30 0.16 -2.08 5.17
N CYS A 31 -0.89 -1.40 5.65
CA CYS A 31 -1.27 -0.07 5.13
C CYS A 31 -0.24 0.99 5.50
N VAL A 32 0.29 0.94 6.72
CA VAL A 32 1.37 1.86 7.15
C VAL A 32 2.63 1.64 6.30
N VAL A 33 3.02 0.39 6.05
CA VAL A 33 4.16 0.08 5.16
C VAL A 33 3.86 0.53 3.72
N GLY A 34 2.66 0.26 3.21
CA GLY A 34 2.24 0.68 1.87
C GLY A 34 2.21 2.20 1.69
N LEU A 35 1.74 2.95 2.70
CA LEU A 35 1.78 4.40 2.73
C LEU A 35 3.22 4.93 2.71
N ALA A 36 4.09 4.36 3.55
CA ALA A 36 5.49 4.78 3.62
C ALA A 36 6.21 4.54 2.29
N LEU A 37 6.01 3.37 1.67
CA LEU A 37 6.58 3.06 0.35
C LEU A 37 6.02 3.96 -0.75
N SER A 38 4.69 4.20 -0.77
CA SER A 38 4.06 5.08 -1.76
C SER A 38 4.57 6.51 -1.64
N TYR A 39 4.72 7.01 -0.40
CA TYR A 39 5.28 8.32 -0.13
C TYR A 39 6.75 8.42 -0.55
N TYR A 40 7.54 7.38 -0.27
CA TYR A 40 8.93 7.34 -0.70
C TYR A 40 9.07 7.36 -2.24
N SER A 41 8.27 6.57 -2.95
CA SER A 41 8.21 6.63 -4.42
C SER A 41 7.86 8.03 -4.93
N TYR A 42 6.92 8.72 -4.28
CA TYR A 42 6.56 10.09 -4.64
C TYR A 42 7.75 11.07 -4.49
N ILE A 43 8.51 10.96 -3.40
CA ILE A 43 9.72 11.77 -3.20
C ILE A 43 10.76 11.47 -4.29
N VAL A 44 11.02 10.20 -4.57
CA VAL A 44 11.99 9.77 -5.59
C VAL A 44 11.61 10.30 -6.97
N GLU A 45 10.34 10.17 -7.34
CA GLU A 45 9.83 10.64 -8.62
C GLU A 45 9.95 12.16 -8.73
N THR A 46 9.50 12.91 -7.71
CA THR A 46 9.61 14.37 -7.69
C THR A 46 11.07 14.84 -7.72
N ALA A 47 11.96 14.18 -6.97
CA ALA A 47 13.38 14.50 -6.94
C ALA A 47 14.05 14.21 -8.29
N LYS A 48 13.68 13.10 -8.95
CA LYS A 48 14.20 12.75 -10.27
C LYS A 48 13.67 13.65 -11.39
N GLU A 49 12.42 14.09 -11.29
CA GLU A 49 11.85 15.10 -12.20
C GLU A 49 12.55 16.45 -12.06
N GLN A 50 12.97 16.82 -10.85
CA GLN A 50 13.68 18.07 -10.59
C GLN A 50 15.17 17.98 -10.96
N ASP A 51 15.82 16.84 -10.72
CA ASP A 51 17.23 16.59 -11.03
C ASP A 51 17.39 15.21 -11.68
N GLU A 52 17.66 15.20 -12.99
CA GLU A 52 17.87 13.97 -13.75
C GLU A 52 19.09 13.16 -13.28
N ASN A 53 20.02 13.76 -12.53
CA ASN A 53 21.18 13.06 -11.96
C ASN A 53 20.91 12.49 -10.57
N TYR A 54 19.73 12.71 -9.99
CA TYR A 54 19.37 12.15 -8.69
C TYR A 54 19.34 10.62 -8.75
N GLU A 55 20.01 9.96 -7.81
CA GLU A 55 20.02 8.51 -7.66
C GLU A 55 19.27 8.11 -6.39
N ALA A 56 18.24 7.29 -6.54
CA ALA A 56 17.40 6.90 -5.43
C ALA A 56 18.05 5.76 -4.63
N MET A 57 17.80 5.70 -3.32
CA MET A 57 18.33 4.59 -2.49
C MET A 57 17.76 3.22 -2.87
N CYS A 58 16.65 3.18 -3.61
CA CYS A 58 16.05 1.93 -4.11
C CYS A 58 16.62 1.48 -5.47
N ASP A 59 17.56 2.24 -6.04
CA ASP A 59 18.34 1.81 -7.20
C ASP A 59 19.53 0.97 -6.70
N ILE A 60 19.38 -0.36 -6.70
CA ILE A 60 20.38 -1.29 -6.15
C ILE A 60 21.45 -1.65 -7.19
N SER A 61 21.05 -1.66 -8.46
CA SER A 61 21.89 -2.00 -9.60
C SER A 61 21.28 -1.43 -10.87
N GLU A 62 22.05 -1.33 -11.95
CA GLU A 62 21.56 -0.91 -13.27
C GLU A 62 20.38 -1.76 -13.78
N HIS A 63 20.31 -3.03 -13.35
CA HIS A 63 19.21 -3.94 -13.69
C HIS A 63 18.03 -3.87 -12.71
N VAL A 64 18.22 -3.32 -11.51
CA VAL A 64 17.21 -3.20 -10.45
C VAL A 64 17.15 -1.74 -10.01
N SER A 65 16.47 -0.95 -10.84
CA SER A 65 16.25 0.48 -10.62
C SER A 65 14.76 0.79 -10.44
N CYS A 66 14.41 1.28 -9.26
CA CYS A 66 13.07 1.80 -8.98
C CYS A 66 12.80 3.08 -9.77
N THR A 67 13.81 3.93 -9.91
CA THR A 67 13.69 5.21 -10.62
C THR A 67 13.37 4.99 -12.09
N LYS A 68 14.05 4.04 -12.75
CA LYS A 68 13.76 3.65 -14.13
C LYS A 68 12.34 3.09 -14.30
N ALA A 69 11.84 2.37 -13.29
CA ALA A 69 10.48 1.85 -13.30
C ALA A 69 9.43 2.97 -13.12
N PHE A 70 9.63 3.89 -12.18
CA PHE A 70 8.71 5.00 -11.91
C PHE A 70 8.68 6.04 -13.04
N MET A 71 9.80 6.29 -13.69
CA MET A 71 9.88 7.23 -14.83
C MET A 71 9.45 6.59 -16.17
N SER A 72 9.07 5.30 -16.17
CA SER A 72 8.59 4.63 -17.38
C SER A 72 7.18 5.08 -17.76
N GLU A 73 6.76 4.79 -18.98
CA GLU A 73 5.37 5.02 -19.44
C GLU A 73 4.31 4.36 -18.54
N TYR A 74 4.67 3.26 -17.88
CA TYR A 74 3.79 2.55 -16.95
C TYR A 74 3.79 3.14 -15.54
N GLY A 75 4.75 4.00 -15.22
CA GLY A 75 4.89 4.63 -13.90
C GLY A 75 3.88 5.74 -13.64
N LYS A 76 3.28 6.30 -14.71
CA LYS A 76 2.22 7.30 -14.67
C LYS A 76 0.96 6.78 -15.33
N GLY A 77 -0.19 7.00 -14.68
CA GLY A 77 -1.49 6.60 -15.22
C GLY A 77 -1.58 5.12 -15.62
N PHE A 78 -0.76 4.26 -14.99
CA PHE A 78 -0.59 2.83 -15.31
C PHE A 78 -0.21 2.53 -16.78
N GLY A 79 0.25 3.51 -17.55
CA GLY A 79 0.46 3.38 -19.01
C GLY A 79 -0.83 3.19 -19.82
N LEU A 80 -1.99 3.43 -19.20
CA LEU A 80 -3.31 3.30 -19.83
C LEU A 80 -4.00 4.65 -20.03
N ILE A 81 -3.65 5.64 -19.20
CA ILE A 81 -4.26 6.95 -19.20
C ILE A 81 -3.43 7.91 -20.08
N PRO A 82 -4.06 8.63 -21.03
CA PRO A 82 -3.34 9.57 -21.88
C PRO A 82 -2.86 10.79 -21.09
N GLU A 83 -1.72 11.36 -21.49
CA GLU A 83 -1.08 12.52 -20.83
C GLU A 83 -1.95 13.79 -20.82
N SER A 84 -2.91 13.89 -21.75
CA SER A 84 -3.85 15.01 -21.84
C SER A 84 -4.98 14.96 -20.80
N SER A 85 -5.11 13.84 -20.07
CA SER A 85 -6.15 13.67 -19.06
C SER A 85 -5.69 14.25 -17.72
N ILE A 86 -6.65 14.80 -16.96
CA ILE A 86 -6.43 15.20 -15.56
C ILE A 86 -6.05 14.02 -14.66
N PHE A 87 -6.29 12.78 -15.12
CA PHE A 87 -5.94 11.55 -14.43
C PHE A 87 -4.56 11.01 -14.83
N TYR A 88 -3.73 11.79 -15.54
CA TYR A 88 -2.34 11.45 -15.73
C TYR A 88 -1.53 11.83 -14.48
N LEU A 89 -1.64 10.98 -13.45
CA LEU A 89 -0.89 11.12 -12.21
C LEU A 89 0.10 9.96 -12.02
N PRO A 90 1.15 10.14 -11.22
CA PRO A 90 2.02 9.06 -10.79
C PRO A 90 1.25 7.91 -10.15
N ASN A 91 1.68 6.67 -10.41
CA ASN A 91 1.10 5.47 -9.77
C ASN A 91 1.20 5.54 -8.24
N CYS A 92 2.26 6.15 -7.72
CA CYS A 92 2.48 6.29 -6.28
C CYS A 92 1.38 7.11 -5.59
N LEU A 93 0.75 8.09 -6.26
CA LEU A 93 -0.38 8.86 -5.72
C LEU A 93 -1.63 8.00 -5.57
N TYR A 94 -1.91 7.12 -6.53
CA TYR A 94 -3.01 6.16 -6.41
C TYR A 94 -2.78 5.18 -5.26
N GLY A 95 -1.53 4.70 -5.09
CA GLY A 95 -1.14 3.87 -3.95
C GLY A 95 -1.33 4.59 -2.62
N LEU A 96 -0.89 5.84 -2.51
CA LEU A 96 -1.05 6.66 -1.32
C LEU A 96 -2.54 6.82 -0.95
N GLY A 97 -3.38 7.15 -1.93
CA GLY A 97 -4.83 7.24 -1.74
C GLY A 97 -5.45 5.91 -1.33
N PHE A 98 -5.08 4.81 -2.00
CA PHE A 98 -5.58 3.47 -1.69
C PHE A 98 -5.26 3.06 -0.26
N TYR A 99 -3.99 3.10 0.15
CA TYR A 99 -3.61 2.70 1.51
C TYR A 99 -4.16 3.64 2.58
N ALA A 100 -4.34 4.94 2.29
CA ALA A 100 -4.99 5.87 3.21
C ALA A 100 -6.46 5.52 3.42
N ILE A 101 -7.20 5.25 2.34
CA ILE A 101 -8.62 4.89 2.41
C ILE A 101 -8.80 3.57 3.18
N ILE A 102 -8.01 2.54 2.87
CA ILE A 102 -8.09 1.24 3.56
C ILE A 102 -7.69 1.34 5.04
N ALA A 103 -6.76 2.25 5.40
CA ALA A 103 -6.39 2.46 6.80
C ALA A 103 -7.49 3.17 7.61
N ILE A 104 -8.37 3.94 6.95
CA ILE A 104 -9.43 4.73 7.59
C ILE A 104 -10.73 3.93 7.74
N ILE A 105 -11.04 3.06 6.77
CA ILE A 105 -12.25 2.21 6.75
C ILE A 105 -12.13 1.08 7.78
#